data_AF-M7B5Q1-F1
#
_entry.id   AF-M7B5Q1-F1
#
_cell.length_a   1.000
_cell.length_b   1.000
_cell.length_c   1.000
_cell.angle_alpha   90.00
_cell.angle_beta   90.00
_cell.angle_gamma   90.00
#
_symmetry.space_group_name_H-M   'P 1'
#
loop_
_entity.id
_entity.type
_entity.pdbx_description
1 polymer ?
#
loop_
_entity_poly.entity_id
_entity_poly.type
_entity_poly.pdbx_seq_one_letter_code
_entity_poly.pdbx_strand_id
1 'polypeptide(L)'
;MALFLCITGTLKLTPTPWLPVLSYIAPPSIGRNAATLQEFQRIVENERLPIHQDHNNVPHHLLKLHNPFWTHAFNLQQRNFNPDEAWKAEWSSQEVTNKHLAKDPMQKILSTISHEAHGQP
;
A
#
# COMPACT_ATOMS: atom_id res chain seq x y z
N MET A 1 5.33 14.79 -5.26
CA MET A 1 6.80 14.81 -5.19
C MET A 1 7.22 14.22 -3.86
N ALA A 2 7.90 13.09 -3.84
CA ALA A 2 8.49 12.53 -2.62
C ALA A 2 9.99 12.83 -2.66
N LEU A 3 10.49 13.55 -1.65
CA LEU A 3 11.90 13.83 -1.45
C LEU A 3 12.53 12.63 -0.74
N PHE A 4 13.59 12.06 -1.33
CA PHE A 4 14.32 10.92 -0.77
C PHE A 4 15.71 11.37 -0.31
N LEU A 5 16.12 10.93 0.88
CA LEU A 5 17.46 11.14 1.43
C LEU A 5 18.48 10.35 0.59
N CYS A 6 19.29 11.07 -0.19
CA CYS A 6 20.48 10.53 -0.83
C CYS A 6 21.63 10.50 0.19
N ILE A 7 22.01 9.31 0.66
CA ILE A 7 23.29 9.14 1.37
C ILE A 7 24.39 9.06 0.32
N THR A 8 25.11 10.15 0.12
CA THR A 8 26.13 10.33 -0.92
C THR A 8 27.40 9.52 -0.60
N GLY A 9 27.41 8.24 -0.97
CA GLY A 9 28.60 7.42 -0.82
C GLY A 9 28.37 5.98 -1.24
N THR A 10 28.40 5.72 -2.56
CA THR A 10 28.37 4.37 -3.16
C THR A 10 27.01 3.65 -3.07
N LEU A 11 26.00 4.13 -3.81
CA LEU A 11 24.71 3.46 -3.92
C LEU A 11 24.46 2.97 -5.34
N LYS A 12 24.60 1.66 -5.57
CA LYS A 12 23.72 1.01 -6.54
C LYS A 12 22.31 1.31 -6.05
N LEU A 13 21.51 2.02 -6.86
CA LEU A 13 20.13 2.29 -6.53
C LEU A 13 19.43 0.96 -6.23
N THR A 14 18.88 0.83 -5.03
CA THR A 14 17.98 -0.28 -4.73
C THR A 14 16.86 -0.24 -5.74
N PRO A 15 16.57 -1.35 -6.45
CA PRO A 15 15.45 -1.37 -7.38
C PRO A 15 14.18 -0.95 -6.63
N THR A 16 13.40 -0.04 -7.21
CA THR A 16 12.12 0.45 -6.68
C THR A 16 11.23 -0.62 -6.03
N PRO A 17 11.09 -1.85 -6.58
CA PRO A 17 10.27 -2.89 -5.96
C PRO A 17 10.79 -3.43 -4.60
N TRP A 18 12.07 -3.27 -4.27
CA TRP A 18 12.62 -3.66 -2.97
C TRP A 18 12.26 -2.71 -1.84
N LEU A 19 11.96 -1.45 -2.15
CA LEU A 19 11.71 -0.42 -1.14
C LEU A 19 10.52 -0.76 -0.22
N PRO A 20 9.35 -1.18 -0.74
CA PRO A 20 8.20 -1.52 0.09
C PRO A 20 8.49 -2.76 0.98
N VAL A 21 9.23 -3.73 0.45
CA VAL A 21 9.67 -4.93 1.19
C VAL A 21 10.59 -4.57 2.36
N LEU A 22 11.61 -3.75 2.12
CA LEU A 22 12.59 -3.35 3.14
C LEU A 22 11.99 -2.42 4.20
N SER A 23 11.05 -1.56 3.81
CA SER A 23 10.37 -0.64 4.73
C SER A 23 9.19 -1.27 5.46
N TYR A 24 8.80 -2.50 5.11
CA TYR A 24 7.60 -3.15 5.63
C TYR A 24 6.33 -2.31 5.41
N ILE A 25 6.24 -1.64 4.26
CA ILE A 25 5.10 -0.81 3.88
C ILE A 25 4.62 -1.29 2.52
N ALA A 26 3.31 -1.46 2.33
CA ALA A 26 2.76 -1.81 1.02
C ALA A 26 2.99 -0.66 0.00
N PRO A 27 3.08 -0.96 -1.32
CA PRO A 27 3.20 0.07 -2.33
C PRO A 27 2.10 1.12 -2.24
N PRO A 28 2.37 2.36 -2.68
CA PRO A 28 1.40 3.45 -2.61
C PRO A 28 0.08 3.17 -3.34
N SER A 29 0.07 2.34 -4.39
CA SER A 29 -1.14 1.89 -5.09
C SER A 29 -2.05 1.10 -4.15
N ILE A 30 -1.51 0.05 -3.53
CA ILE A 30 -2.21 -0.85 -2.61
C ILE A 30 -2.64 -0.11 -1.34
N GLY A 31 -1.73 0.71 -0.78
CA GLY A 31 -2.04 1.52 0.40
C GLY A 31 -3.18 2.51 0.18
N ARG A 32 -3.25 3.14 -1.00
CA ARG A 32 -4.38 4.02 -1.36
C ARG A 32 -5.70 3.27 -1.44
N ASN A 33 -5.70 2.06 -2.00
CA ASN A 33 -6.92 1.23 -2.06
C ASN A 33 -7.39 0.83 -0.66
N ALA A 34 -6.48 0.43 0.23
CA ALA A 34 -6.81 0.10 1.62
C ALA A 34 -7.40 1.30 2.38
N ALA A 35 -6.76 2.48 2.26
CA ALA A 35 -7.26 3.71 2.88
C ALA A 35 -8.64 4.12 2.33
N THR A 36 -8.85 3.95 1.02
CA THR A 36 -10.14 4.24 0.38
C THR A 36 -11.25 3.35 0.94
N LEU A 37 -11.00 2.06 1.12
CA LEU A 37 -11.97 1.14 1.73
C LEU A 37 -12.26 1.51 3.18
N GLN A 38 -11.23 1.79 3.97
CA GLN A 38 -11.41 2.17 5.37
C GLN A 38 -12.26 3.43 5.50
N GLU A 39 -12.00 4.44 4.67
CA GLU A 39 -12.78 5.68 4.68
C GLU A 39 -14.21 5.45 4.20
N PHE A 40 -14.39 4.62 3.17
CA PHE A 40 -15.72 4.26 2.69
C PHE A 40 -16.54 3.52 3.76
N GLN A 41 -15.93 2.59 4.49
CA GLN A 41 -16.58 1.90 5.62
C GLN A 41 -17.00 2.90 6.71
N ARG A 42 -16.12 3.82 7.10
CA ARG A 42 -16.46 4.87 8.07
C ARG A 42 -17.63 5.74 7.60
N ILE A 43 -17.69 6.03 6.31
CA ILE A 43 -18.78 6.81 5.73
C ILE A 43 -20.09 6.03 5.81
N VAL A 44 -20.09 4.76 5.42
CA VAL A 44 -21.26 3.87 5.46
C VAL A 44 -21.75 3.65 6.90
N GLU A 45 -20.85 3.47 7.85
CA GLU A 45 -21.17 3.28 9.27
C GLU A 45 -21.78 4.53 9.92
N ASN A 46 -21.45 5.73 9.42
CA ASN A 46 -21.95 6.99 9.95
C ASN A 46 -22.90 7.69 8.98
N GLU A 47 -24.18 7.32 9.06
CA GLU A 47 -25.27 7.91 8.27
C GLU A 47 -25.51 9.40 8.53
N ARG A 48 -24.93 9.98 9.58
CA ARG A 48 -25.07 11.42 9.91
C ARG A 48 -24.12 12.31 9.13
N LEU A 49 -23.22 11.74 8.34
CA LEU A 49 -22.29 12.53 7.54
C LEU A 49 -23.03 13.26 6.39
N PRO A 50 -22.72 14.55 6.13
CA PRO A 50 -23.36 15.31 5.05
C PRO A 50 -23.20 14.67 3.66
N ILE A 51 -22.15 13.88 3.45
CA ILE A 51 -21.87 13.18 2.18
C ILE A 51 -23.02 12.28 1.70
N HIS A 52 -23.86 11.79 2.62
CA HIS A 52 -25.05 11.01 2.26
C HIS A 52 -26.12 11.83 1.55
N GLN A 53 -26.13 13.15 1.76
CA GLN A 53 -26.99 14.08 1.02
C GLN A 53 -26.50 14.26 -0.42
N ASP A 54 -25.17 14.30 -0.61
CA ASP A 54 -24.53 14.41 -1.92
C ASP A 54 -24.70 13.12 -2.75
N HIS A 55 -24.75 11.95 -2.08
CA HIS A 55 -24.97 10.65 -2.73
C HIS A 55 -26.36 10.54 -3.38
N ASN A 56 -27.39 11.13 -2.77
CA ASN A 56 -28.75 11.09 -3.30
C ASN A 56 -29.01 12.18 -4.36
N ASN A 57 -28.19 13.23 -4.39
CA ASN A 57 -28.29 14.36 -5.32
C ASN A 57 -27.07 14.47 -6.23
N VAL A 58 -26.58 13.34 -6.77
CA VAL A 58 -25.46 13.37 -7.72
C VAL A 58 -25.86 14.16 -8.97
N PRO A 59 -25.15 15.25 -9.31
CA PRO A 59 -25.46 16.03 -10.49
C PRO A 59 -25.40 15.16 -11.75
N HIS A 60 -26.45 15.20 -12.57
CA HIS A 60 -26.50 14.44 -13.83
C HIS A 60 -25.39 14.80 -14.83
N HIS A 61 -24.72 15.95 -14.62
CA HIS A 61 -23.60 16.40 -15.43
C HIS A 61 -22.32 16.45 -14.57
N LEU A 62 -21.74 15.28 -14.29
CA LEU A 62 -20.34 15.21 -13.90
C LEU A 62 -19.47 15.27 -15.16
N LEU A 63 -18.37 16.03 -15.11
CA LEU A 63 -17.36 15.95 -16.18
C LEU A 63 -16.84 14.51 -16.23
N LYS A 64 -16.67 13.96 -17.44
CA LYS A 64 -16.20 12.58 -17.68
C LYS A 64 -14.90 12.20 -16.95
N LEU A 65 -14.12 13.19 -16.51
CA LEU A 65 -12.85 13.00 -15.81
C LEU A 65 -13.01 12.77 -14.30
N HIS A 66 -14.16 13.14 -13.71
CA HIS A 66 -14.42 12.89 -12.30
C HIS A 66 -14.95 11.47 -12.12
N ASN A 67 -14.05 10.52 -11.91
CA ASN A 67 -14.40 9.23 -11.35
C ASN A 67 -14.59 9.39 -9.85
N PRO A 68 -15.83 9.32 -9.33
CA PRO A 68 -16.05 9.50 -7.91
C PRO A 68 -15.42 8.35 -7.12
N PHE A 69 -14.86 8.68 -5.96
CA PHE A 69 -14.12 7.71 -5.15
C PHE A 69 -15.02 6.57 -4.65
N TRP A 70 -16.31 6.82 -4.42
CA TRP A 70 -17.26 5.80 -3.96
C TRP A 70 -17.46 4.68 -4.99
N THR A 71 -17.41 4.96 -6.29
CA THR A 71 -17.48 3.92 -7.32
C THR A 71 -16.25 3.00 -7.25
N HIS A 72 -15.07 3.57 -7.03
CA HIS A 72 -13.84 2.80 -6.84
C HIS A 72 -13.89 1.98 -5.55
N ALA A 73 -14.32 2.59 -4.44
CA ALA A 73 -14.47 1.93 -3.15
C ALA A 73 -15.47 0.76 -3.20
N PHE A 74 -16.61 0.97 -3.86
CA PHE A 74 -17.64 -0.06 -4.03
C PHE A 74 -17.12 -1.26 -4.85
N ASN A 75 -16.37 -1.00 -5.92
CA ASN A 75 -15.70 -2.05 -6.69
C ASN A 75 -14.68 -2.82 -5.85
N LEU A 76 -13.90 -2.13 -5.02
CA LEU A 76 -12.94 -2.78 -4.11
C LEU A 76 -13.66 -3.64 -3.06
N GLN A 77 -14.79 -3.17 -2.52
CA GLN A 77 -15.59 -3.89 -1.54
C GLN A 77 -16.23 -5.14 -2.16
N GLN A 78 -16.84 -5.04 -3.35
CA GLN A 78 -17.41 -6.19 -4.06
C GLN A 78 -16.39 -7.28 -4.36
N ARG A 79 -15.14 -6.89 -4.62
CA ARG A 79 -14.04 -7.82 -4.90
C ARG A 79 -13.40 -8.38 -3.63
N ASN A 80 -13.88 -8.03 -2.44
CA ASN A 80 -13.29 -8.37 -1.15
C ASN A 80 -11.77 -8.08 -1.14
N PHE A 81 -11.38 -6.88 -1.58
CA PHE A 81 -9.98 -6.53 -1.71
C PHE A 81 -9.24 -6.64 -0.36
N ASN A 82 -8.21 -7.48 -0.34
CA ASN A 82 -7.29 -7.63 0.76
C ASN A 82 -5.92 -7.01 0.38
N PRO A 83 -5.45 -5.97 1.07
CA PRO A 83 -4.18 -5.32 0.74
C PRO A 83 -2.97 -6.24 0.84
N ASP A 84 -3.00 -7.20 1.77
CA ASP A 84 -1.88 -8.11 2.01
C ASP A 84 -1.74 -9.12 0.86
N GLU A 85 -2.88 -9.67 0.41
CA GLU A 85 -2.93 -10.57 -0.74
C GLU A 85 -2.58 -9.84 -2.03
N ALA A 86 -3.10 -8.62 -2.22
CA ALA A 86 -2.77 -7.79 -3.37
C ALA A 86 -1.26 -7.49 -3.41
N TRP A 87 -0.65 -7.21 -2.25
CA TRP A 87 0.78 -6.98 -2.17
C TRP A 87 1.61 -8.23 -2.46
N LYS A 88 1.23 -9.38 -1.90
CA LYS A 88 1.87 -10.66 -2.19
C LYS A 88 1.79 -11.02 -3.68
N ALA A 89 0.65 -10.78 -4.32
CA ALA A 89 0.47 -11.00 -5.74
C ALA A 89 1.34 -10.06 -6.60
N GLU A 90 1.40 -8.77 -6.25
CA GLU A 90 2.23 -7.78 -6.95
C GLU A 90 3.73 -8.09 -6.78
N TRP A 91 4.19 -8.45 -5.58
CA TRP A 91 5.57 -8.89 -5.37
C TRP A 91 5.90 -10.16 -6.17
N SER A 92 4.96 -11.11 -6.22
CA SER A 92 5.15 -12.38 -6.93
C SER A 92 5.24 -12.20 -8.44
N SER A 93 4.60 -11.19 -9.02
CA SER A 93 4.67 -10.90 -10.47
C SER A 93 5.89 -10.09 -10.89
N GLN A 94 6.61 -9.47 -9.95
CA GLN A 94 7.78 -8.65 -10.27
C GLN A 94 9.04 -9.49 -10.46
N GLU A 95 9.73 -9.29 -11.59
CA GLU A 95 11.05 -9.87 -11.88
C GLU A 95 12.14 -8.97 -11.29
N VAL A 96 12.61 -9.29 -10.09
CA VAL A 96 13.62 -8.50 -9.36
C VAL A 96 14.80 -9.36 -8.98
N THR A 97 16.02 -8.81 -9.15
CA THR A 97 17.25 -9.47 -8.70
C THR A 97 17.17 -9.76 -7.19
N ASN A 98 17.64 -10.95 -6.79
CA ASN A 98 17.69 -11.43 -5.40
C ASN A 98 16.33 -11.66 -4.71
N LYS A 99 15.22 -11.77 -5.46
CA LYS A 99 13.86 -11.95 -4.91
C LYS A 99 13.74 -13.10 -3.89
N HIS A 100 14.57 -14.14 -4.01
CA HIS A 100 14.65 -15.26 -3.09
C HIS A 100 14.98 -14.87 -1.62
N LEU A 101 15.58 -13.69 -1.39
CA LEU A 101 15.89 -13.19 -0.05
C LEU A 101 14.66 -12.73 0.74
N ALA A 102 13.56 -12.40 0.05
CA ALA A 102 12.30 -11.98 0.67
C ALA A 102 11.14 -12.82 0.11
N LYS A 103 10.93 -13.98 0.74
CA LYS A 103 9.85 -14.92 0.38
C LYS A 103 8.46 -14.35 0.65
N ASP A 104 8.31 -13.63 1.76
CA ASP A 104 7.09 -12.88 2.07
C ASP A 104 7.45 -11.39 2.17
N PRO A 105 6.87 -10.52 1.32
CA PRO A 105 7.14 -9.09 1.33
C PRO A 105 6.55 -8.38 2.57
N MET A 106 5.75 -9.09 3.37
CA MET A 106 5.19 -8.64 4.64
C MET A 106 5.82 -9.35 5.85
N GLN A 107 6.91 -10.08 5.67
CA GLN A 107 7.66 -10.56 6.81
C GLN A 107 8.52 -9.42 7.34
N LYS A 108 8.26 -8.99 8.58
CA LYS A 108 9.13 -8.06 9.28
C LYS A 108 10.52 -8.71 9.37
N ILE A 109 11.48 -8.17 8.63
CA ILE A 109 12.88 -8.52 8.82
C ILE A 109 13.26 -7.91 10.16
N LEU A 110 13.08 -8.68 11.24
CA LEU A 110 13.67 -8.34 12.53
C LEU A 110 15.16 -8.25 12.25
N SER A 111 15.71 -7.05 12.38
CA SER A 111 17.15 -6.85 12.33
C SER A 111 17.75 -7.65 13.48
N THR A 112 18.18 -8.88 13.23
CA THR A 112 19.05 -9.68 14.09
C THR A 112 20.47 -9.08 14.05
N ILE A 113 20.58 -7.76 14.22
CA ILE A 113 21.84 -7.07 14.36
C ILE A 113 22.01 -6.86 15.86
N SER A 114 23.07 -7.49 16.39
CA SER A 114 23.56 -7.46 17.78
C SER A 114 23.08 -8.59 18.71
N HIS A 115 23.57 -9.81 18.47
CA HIS A 115 24.15 -10.61 19.57
C HIS A 115 25.14 -11.70 19.08
N GLU A 116 26.01 -11.37 18.11
CA GLU A 116 27.22 -12.16 17.83
C GLU A 116 28.44 -11.26 17.96
N ALA A 117 28.73 -10.81 19.18
CA ALA A 117 30.04 -10.28 19.52
C ALA A 117 30.33 -10.55 21.00
N HIS A 118 31.26 -11.48 21.20
CA HIS A 118 32.01 -11.78 22.43
C HIS A 118 31.35 -12.62 23.52
N GLY A 119 31.69 -13.90 23.50
CA GLY A 119 31.68 -14.78 24.66
C GLY A 119 32.36 -16.11 24.36
N GLN A 120 33.57 -16.28 24.93
CA GLN A 120 34.40 -17.50 25.07
C GLN A 120 35.44 -17.80 23.98
N PRO A 121 36.60 -18.38 24.35
CA PRO A 121 36.87 -19.25 25.52
C PRO A 121 37.06 -18.53 26.86
#